data_AF-A0AAF0WT83-F1
#
_entry.id   AF-A0AAF0WT83-F1
#
_cell.length_a   1.000
_cell.length_b   1.000
_cell.length_c   1.000
_cell.angle_alpha   90.00
_cell.angle_beta   90.00
_cell.angle_gamma   90.00
#
_symmetry.space_group_name_H-M   'P 1'
#
loop_
_entity.id
_entity.type
_entity.pdbx_description
1 polymer ?
#
loop_
_entity_poly.entity_id
_entity_poly.type
_entity_poly.pdbx_seq_one_letter_code
_entity_poly.pdbx_strand_id
1 'polypeptide(L)'
;MIDLLVKNGPKRGHSLIKGPKDNFSRLFTTNLYTRVLSNIEKCDRDWFVYSKELDRIFYFCCKIFKKGIGRGQLTNEGFSNWGHVGLRLKEHETSIDHVKNMITCYELRLRFQKNETLDKTTQTLIEKEKYHRKKVLHRVISIIKYLAKHNLAFLSNFLGLVQMLAEYDPIIQEHVRRVTSTEINSHYLGHNI
;
A
#
# COMPACT_ATOMS: atom_id res chain seq x y z
N MET A 1 -3.27 -3.75 -3.53
CA MET A 1 -1.93 -3.91 -4.15
C MET A 1 -1.53 -2.69 -4.97
N ILE A 2 -2.40 -2.18 -5.85
CA ILE A 2 -2.18 -0.94 -6.63
C ILE A 2 -1.89 0.28 -5.73
N ASP A 3 -2.66 0.43 -4.65
CA ASP A 3 -2.52 1.53 -3.68
C ASP A 3 -1.12 1.63 -3.06
N LEU A 4 -0.52 0.48 -2.73
CA LEU A 4 0.84 0.41 -2.18
C LEU A 4 1.89 0.80 -3.22
N LEU A 5 1.68 0.44 -4.49
CA LEU A 5 2.57 0.82 -5.59
C LEU A 5 2.53 2.33 -5.83
N VAL A 6 1.33 2.92 -5.87
CA VAL A 6 1.13 4.37 -6.03
C VAL A 6 1.73 5.15 -4.86
N LYS A 7 1.58 4.65 -3.63
CA LYS A 7 2.17 5.25 -2.42
C LYS A 7 3.69 5.26 -2.46
N ASN A 8 4.31 4.13 -2.81
CA ASN A 8 5.77 4.01 -2.86
C ASN A 8 6.39 4.70 -4.08
N GLY A 9 5.60 4.90 -5.14
CA GLY A 9 6.04 5.51 -6.38
C GLY A 9 6.96 4.61 -7.21
N PRO A 10 7.36 5.07 -8.41
CA PRO A 10 8.28 4.36 -9.27
C PRO A 10 9.68 4.30 -8.65
N LYS A 11 10.22 3.09 -8.49
CA LYS A 11 11.60 2.90 -8.06
C LYS A 11 12.54 3.10 -9.25
N ARG A 12 13.37 4.15 -9.19
CA ARG A 12 14.45 4.41 -10.16
C ARG A 12 15.78 4.05 -9.53
N GLY A 13 16.61 3.29 -10.26
CA GLY A 13 17.99 3.05 -9.85
C GLY A 13 18.78 4.36 -9.94
N HIS A 14 19.22 4.91 -8.80
CA HIS A 14 19.92 6.19 -8.71
C HIS A 14 21.37 6.17 -9.28
N SER A 15 21.91 5.02 -9.65
CA SER A 15 23.27 4.88 -10.19
C SER A 15 23.24 4.68 -11.70
N LEU A 16 23.51 5.74 -12.47
CA LEU A 16 23.84 5.79 -13.91
C LEU A 16 23.75 4.44 -14.66
N ILE A 17 22.54 4.04 -15.06
CA ILE A 17 22.33 2.81 -15.84
C ILE A 17 22.21 3.19 -17.31
N LYS A 18 23.35 3.29 -18.01
CA LYS A 18 23.34 3.14 -19.46
C LYS A 18 22.84 1.73 -19.76
N GLY A 19 21.80 1.61 -20.59
CA GLY A 19 21.32 0.31 -21.04
C GLY A 19 22.37 -0.41 -21.91
N PRO A 20 22.23 -1.72 -22.14
CA PRO A 20 23.00 -2.40 -23.17
C PRO A 20 22.78 -1.71 -24.53
N LYS A 21 23.82 -1.74 -25.37
CA LYS A 21 23.71 -1.25 -26.74
C LYS A 21 22.87 -2.21 -27.55
N ASP A 22 21.91 -1.68 -28.31
CA ASP A 22 21.20 -2.44 -29.32
C ASP A 22 22.10 -2.75 -30.54
N ASN A 23 21.57 -3.52 -31.49
CA ASN A 23 22.26 -3.89 -32.74
C ASN A 23 22.69 -2.68 -33.60
N PHE A 24 22.18 -1.47 -33.29
CA PHE A 24 22.50 -0.21 -33.96
C PHE A 24 23.38 0.71 -33.08
N SER A 25 23.99 0.17 -32.02
CA SER A 25 24.78 0.92 -31.03
C SER A 25 24.03 2.02 -30.28
N ARG A 26 22.70 1.98 -30.26
CA ARG A 26 21.84 2.90 -29.51
C ARG A 26 21.50 2.29 -28.15
N LEU A 27 21.29 3.14 -27.16
CA LEU A 27 21.10 2.71 -25.78
C LEU A 27 20.18 3.65 -25.02
N PHE A 28 19.56 3.12 -23.96
CA PHE A 28 18.87 3.94 -22.99
C PHE A 28 19.85 4.90 -22.30
N THR A 29 19.56 6.20 -22.36
CA THR A 29 20.34 7.25 -21.69
C THR A 29 19.47 7.95 -20.65
N THR A 30 20.08 8.27 -19.50
CA THR A 30 19.42 8.96 -18.37
C THR A 30 18.83 10.32 -18.74
N ASN A 31 19.30 10.96 -19.82
CA ASN A 31 18.74 12.21 -20.34
C ASN A 31 17.25 12.08 -20.72
N LEU A 32 16.77 10.86 -20.99
CA LEU A 32 15.36 10.59 -21.25
C LEU A 32 14.46 10.77 -20.02
N TYR A 33 15.02 10.78 -18.80
CA TYR A 33 14.23 11.10 -17.60
C TYR A 33 13.86 12.58 -17.52
N THR A 34 14.66 13.47 -18.12
CA THR A 34 14.43 14.92 -18.05
C THR A 34 13.87 15.46 -19.35
N ARG A 35 12.79 16.25 -19.28
CA ARG A 35 12.28 17.04 -20.40
C ARG A 35 12.79 18.47 -20.25
N VAL A 36 13.24 19.06 -21.36
CA VAL A 36 13.46 20.51 -21.44
C VAL A 36 12.19 21.13 -22.01
N LEU A 37 11.61 22.06 -21.27
CA LEU A 37 10.44 22.84 -21.68
C LEU A 37 10.86 24.00 -22.59
N SER A 38 9.88 24.64 -23.24
CA SER A 38 10.13 25.78 -24.15
C SER A 38 10.74 26.99 -23.44
N ASN A 39 10.56 27.08 -22.12
CA ASN A 39 11.16 28.07 -21.23
C ASN A 39 12.56 27.65 -20.72
N ILE A 40 13.17 26.61 -21.29
CA ILE A 40 14.50 26.06 -20.94
C ILE A 40 14.53 25.34 -19.57
N GLU A 41 13.41 25.32 -18.84
CA GLU A 41 13.32 24.58 -17.58
C GLU A 41 13.42 23.06 -17.81
N LYS A 42 14.12 22.39 -16.90
CA LYS A 42 14.24 20.93 -16.88
C LYS A 42 13.21 20.36 -15.93
N CYS A 43 12.23 19.65 -16.45
CA CYS A 43 11.25 18.90 -15.66
C CYS A 43 11.60 17.42 -15.65
N ASP A 44 11.63 16.81 -14.46
CA ASP A 44 11.77 15.36 -14.32
C ASP A 44 10.45 14.66 -14.66
N ARG A 45 10.53 13.59 -15.46
CA ARG A 45 9.38 12.79 -15.88
C ARG A 45 9.07 11.72 -14.84
N ASP A 46 8.79 12.05 -13.59
CA ASP A 46 8.68 11.12 -12.44
C ASP A 46 7.95 9.77 -12.71
N TRP A 47 6.98 9.74 -13.63
CA TRP A 47 6.25 8.55 -14.11
C TRP A 47 7.03 7.60 -15.04
N PHE A 48 8.22 7.95 -15.52
CA PHE A 48 9.02 7.18 -16.47
C PHE A 48 9.95 6.19 -15.74
N VAL A 49 10.00 4.93 -16.18
CA VAL A 49 10.82 3.88 -15.54
C VAL A 49 11.50 3.00 -16.58
N TYR A 50 12.81 2.81 -16.45
CA TYR A 50 13.57 1.84 -17.23
C TYR A 50 13.81 0.55 -16.44
N SER A 51 13.57 -0.61 -17.06
CA SER A 51 13.94 -1.93 -16.53
C SER A 51 15.21 -2.44 -17.23
N LYS A 52 16.27 -2.67 -16.46
CA LYS A 52 17.55 -3.21 -16.95
C LYS A 52 17.43 -4.67 -17.40
N GLU A 53 16.61 -5.46 -16.69
CA GLU A 53 16.45 -6.91 -16.96
C GLU A 53 15.78 -7.15 -18.33
N LEU A 54 14.83 -6.30 -18.70
CA LEU A 54 14.09 -6.42 -19.95
C LEU A 54 14.64 -5.53 -21.07
N ASP A 55 15.58 -4.64 -20.75
CA ASP A 55 16.05 -3.53 -21.60
C ASP A 55 14.89 -2.71 -22.21
N ARG A 56 13.91 -2.33 -21.37
CA ARG A 56 12.67 -1.68 -21.82
C ARG A 56 12.22 -0.56 -20.89
N ILE A 57 11.62 0.47 -21.46
CA ILE A 57 10.97 1.57 -20.74
C ILE A 57 9.48 1.33 -20.55
N PHE A 58 8.99 1.77 -19.39
CA PHE A 58 7.62 1.66 -18.94
C PHE A 58 7.11 3.01 -18.44
N TYR A 59 5.80 3.22 -18.63
CA TYR A 59 5.06 4.37 -18.14
C TYR A 59 4.30 3.94 -16.88
N PHE A 60 4.76 4.37 -15.71
CA PHE A 60 4.30 3.88 -14.40
C PHE A 60 2.78 4.03 -14.23
N CYS A 61 2.26 5.25 -14.40
CA CYS A 61 0.83 5.54 -14.22
C CYS A 61 -0.02 4.73 -15.21
N CYS A 62 0.40 4.65 -16.47
CA CYS A 62 -0.32 3.93 -17.52
C CYS A 62 -0.29 2.41 -17.32
N LYS A 63 0.78 1.87 -16.72
CA LYS A 63 0.89 0.45 -16.38
C LYS A 63 -0.04 0.07 -15.23
N ILE A 64 -0.24 0.98 -14.27
CA ILE A 64 -1.04 0.74 -13.06
C ILE A 64 -2.54 0.88 -13.30
N PHE A 65 -2.97 1.90 -14.06
CA PHE A 65 -4.39 2.29 -14.15
C PHE A 65 -5.12 1.80 -15.40
N LYS A 66 -4.54 0.85 -16.15
CA LYS A 66 -5.14 0.37 -17.40
C LYS A 66 -6.54 -0.22 -17.19
N LYS A 67 -7.54 0.32 -17.89
CA LYS A 67 -8.86 -0.30 -18.07
C LYS A 67 -8.89 -1.12 -19.36
N GLY A 68 -8.93 -2.45 -19.24
CA GLY A 68 -9.34 -3.36 -20.31
C GLY A 68 -8.28 -3.82 -21.33
N ILE A 69 -8.63 -4.91 -22.04
CA ILE A 69 -7.91 -5.51 -23.17
C ILE A 69 -8.28 -4.72 -24.43
N GLY A 70 -7.52 -3.67 -24.75
CA GLY A 70 -7.80 -2.85 -25.93
C GLY A 70 -6.54 -2.18 -26.47
N ARG A 71 -6.14 -2.60 -27.68
CA ARG A 71 -5.15 -2.04 -28.62
C ARG A 71 -3.84 -1.50 -28.03
N GLY A 72 -2.86 -2.38 -27.94
CA GLY A 72 -1.45 -1.99 -27.81
C GLY A 72 -0.69 -2.93 -26.89
N GLN A 73 -0.23 -4.03 -27.46
CA GLN A 73 0.70 -4.99 -26.86
C GLN A 73 1.98 -4.31 -26.29
N LEU A 74 2.27 -3.09 -26.75
CA LEU A 74 3.43 -2.26 -26.41
C LEU A 74 3.43 -1.64 -24.99
N THR A 75 2.31 -1.63 -24.26
CA THR A 75 2.26 -0.98 -22.93
C THR A 75 2.67 -1.88 -21.77
N ASN A 76 2.42 -3.19 -21.89
CA ASN A 76 2.85 -4.19 -20.89
C ASN A 76 4.21 -4.80 -21.23
N GLU A 77 4.53 -4.85 -22.52
CA GLU A 77 5.81 -5.38 -22.98
C GLU A 77 6.92 -4.36 -22.78
N GLY A 78 6.62 -3.06 -22.65
CA GLY A 78 7.62 -2.00 -22.56
C GLY A 78 8.22 -1.66 -23.92
N PHE A 79 8.87 -0.51 -24.02
CA PHE A 79 9.41 -0.01 -25.29
C PHE A 79 10.95 -0.07 -25.29
N SER A 80 11.55 -0.59 -26.37
CA SER A 80 13.01 -0.74 -26.51
C SER A 80 13.56 -0.18 -27.83
N ASN A 81 12.73 0.42 -28.70
CA ASN A 81 13.21 0.98 -29.96
C ASN A 81 13.83 2.38 -29.73
N TRP A 82 15.09 2.39 -29.32
CA TRP A 82 15.82 3.61 -28.95
C TRP A 82 15.89 4.66 -30.07
N GLY A 83 15.81 4.25 -31.34
CA GLY A 83 15.76 5.17 -32.48
C GLY A 83 14.54 6.07 -32.54
N HIS A 84 13.39 5.56 -32.08
CA HIS A 84 12.11 6.28 -32.13
C HIS A 84 11.61 6.69 -30.75
N VAL A 85 12.43 6.53 -29.71
CA VAL A 85 12.05 6.78 -28.32
C VAL A 85 11.58 8.22 -28.12
N GLY A 86 12.25 9.20 -28.73
CA GLY A 86 11.89 10.61 -28.60
C GLY A 86 10.52 10.94 -29.21
N LEU A 87 10.21 10.39 -30.39
CA LEU A 87 8.92 10.58 -31.05
C LEU A 87 7.79 9.90 -30.27
N ARG A 88 7.99 8.62 -29.92
CA ARG A 88 7.02 7.82 -29.18
C ARG A 88 6.73 8.39 -27.79
N LEU A 89 7.74 8.96 -27.14
CA LEU A 89 7.59 9.63 -25.86
C LEU A 89 6.71 10.88 -26.00
N LYS A 90 6.92 11.71 -27.02
CA LYS A 90 6.08 12.88 -27.30
C LYS A 90 4.63 12.47 -27.59
N GLU A 91 4.42 11.49 -28.45
CA GLU A 91 3.08 10.97 -28.78
C GLU A 91 2.36 10.44 -27.53
N HIS A 92 3.05 9.67 -26.70
CA HIS A 92 2.49 9.11 -25.48
C HIS A 92 2.17 10.18 -24.43
N GLU A 93 3.07 11.15 -24.22
CA GLU A 93 2.84 12.29 -23.32
C GLU A 93 1.60 13.08 -23.70
N THR A 94 1.31 13.21 -25.00
CA THR A 94 0.10 13.91 -25.50
C THR A 94 -1.16 13.05 -25.52
N SER A 95 -1.05 11.75 -25.23
CA SER A 95 -2.20 10.85 -25.29
C SER A 95 -3.19 11.12 -24.16
N ILE A 96 -4.48 11.15 -24.50
CA ILE A 96 -5.59 11.34 -23.54
C ILE A 96 -5.54 10.27 -22.44
N ASP A 97 -5.18 9.03 -22.79
CA ASP A 97 -5.07 7.93 -21.82
C ASP A 97 -3.93 8.15 -20.84
N HIS A 98 -2.79 8.68 -21.32
CA HIS A 98 -1.68 9.03 -20.45
C HIS A 98 -2.06 10.14 -19.48
N VAL A 99 -2.66 11.23 -19.98
CA VAL A 99 -3.09 12.36 -19.15
C VAL A 99 -4.11 11.92 -18.09
N LYS A 100 -5.12 11.14 -18.47
CA LYS A 100 -6.12 10.61 -17.51
C LYS A 100 -5.47 9.75 -16.44
N ASN A 101 -4.61 8.80 -16.83
CA ASN A 101 -3.92 7.93 -15.87
C ASN A 101 -2.98 8.71 -14.95
N MET A 102 -2.32 9.76 -15.47
CA MET A 102 -1.46 10.63 -14.68
C MET A 102 -2.26 11.44 -13.66
N ILE A 103 -3.39 12.02 -14.05
CA ILE A 103 -4.30 12.73 -13.14
C ILE A 103 -4.78 11.79 -12.04
N THR A 104 -5.30 10.60 -12.39
CA THR A 104 -5.76 9.62 -11.40
C THR A 104 -4.64 9.17 -10.45
N CYS A 105 -3.44 8.94 -10.97
CA CYS A 105 -2.29 8.58 -10.15
C CYS A 105 -1.91 9.69 -9.18
N TYR A 106 -1.88 10.94 -9.63
CA TYR A 106 -1.52 12.09 -8.81
C TYR A 106 -2.59 12.39 -7.76
N GLU A 107 -3.87 12.31 -8.12
CA GLU A 107 -4.99 12.43 -7.18
C GLU A 107 -4.92 11.37 -6.07
N LEU A 108 -4.67 10.11 -6.43
CA LEU A 108 -4.52 9.04 -5.43
C LEU A 108 -3.31 9.28 -4.53
N ARG A 109 -2.18 9.72 -5.09
CA ARG A 109 -0.98 10.06 -4.33
C ARG A 109 -1.23 11.21 -3.35
N LEU A 110 -1.92 12.27 -3.78
CA LEU A 110 -2.32 13.39 -2.92
C LEU A 110 -3.28 12.94 -1.82
N ARG A 111 -4.25 12.07 -2.13
CA ARG A 111 -5.16 11.49 -1.13
C ARG A 111 -4.40 10.70 -0.07
N PHE A 112 -3.40 9.90 -0.47
CA PHE A 112 -2.53 9.20 0.48
C PHE A 112 -1.68 10.15 1.33
N GLN A 113 -1.21 11.27 0.77
CA GLN A 113 -0.43 12.26 1.53
C GLN A 113 -1.28 13.02 2.54
N LYS A 114 -2.53 13.34 2.19
CA LYS A 114 -3.43 14.09 3.07
C LYS A 114 -4.19 13.21 4.06
N ASN A 115 -4.08 11.88 3.99
CA ASN A 115 -4.92 10.93 4.74
C ASN A 115 -6.43 11.23 4.59
N GLU A 116 -6.84 11.81 3.45
CA GLU A 116 -8.21 12.31 3.19
C GLU A 116 -9.03 11.29 2.38
N THR A 117 -9.05 10.03 2.81
CA THR A 117 -9.97 9.03 2.26
C THR A 117 -11.09 8.75 3.26
N LEU A 118 -12.23 8.23 2.77
CA LEU A 118 -13.27 7.55 3.56
C LEU A 118 -12.69 6.47 4.51
N ASP A 119 -11.46 6.07 4.24
CA ASP A 119 -10.63 5.18 5.03
C ASP A 119 -10.09 5.83 6.33
N LYS A 120 -10.09 7.15 6.51
CA LYS A 120 -9.59 7.76 7.77
C LYS A 120 -10.47 7.39 8.96
N THR A 121 -11.78 7.42 8.80
CA THR A 121 -12.72 7.01 9.85
C THR A 121 -12.62 5.51 10.11
N THR A 122 -12.63 4.70 9.04
CA THR A 122 -12.46 3.23 9.12
C THR A 122 -11.12 2.82 9.74
N GLN A 123 -10.01 3.42 9.31
CA GLN A 123 -8.68 3.21 9.86
C GLN A 123 -8.61 3.65 11.32
N THR A 124 -9.22 4.78 11.67
CA THR A 124 -9.30 5.22 13.08
C THR A 124 -10.08 4.22 13.93
N LEU A 125 -11.18 3.66 13.41
CA LEU A 125 -11.95 2.61 14.10
C LEU A 125 -11.12 1.33 14.26
N ILE A 126 -10.40 0.91 13.21
CA ILE A 126 -9.50 -0.25 13.25
C ILE A 126 -8.39 -0.05 14.29
N GLU A 127 -7.75 1.12 14.32
CA GLU A 127 -6.69 1.41 15.29
C GLU A 127 -7.23 1.50 16.73
N LYS A 128 -8.42 2.07 16.93
CA LYS A 128 -9.11 2.03 18.23
C LYS A 128 -9.40 0.59 18.68
N GLU A 129 -9.87 -0.26 17.77
CA GLU A 129 -10.17 -1.66 18.08
C GLU A 129 -8.89 -2.46 18.38
N LYS A 130 -7.82 -2.27 17.60
CA LYS A 130 -6.49 -2.85 17.89
C LYS A 130 -5.98 -2.41 19.26
N TYR A 131 -6.09 -1.13 19.57
CA TYR A 131 -5.67 -0.59 20.86
C TYR A 131 -6.47 -1.21 22.01
N HIS A 132 -7.79 -1.30 21.88
CA HIS A 132 -8.66 -1.95 22.87
C HIS A 132 -8.26 -3.43 23.06
N ARG A 133 -8.15 -4.22 21.98
CA ARG A 133 -7.76 -5.64 22.05
C ARG A 133 -6.40 -5.84 22.72
N LYS A 134 -5.41 -5.00 22.40
CA LYS A 134 -4.09 -5.06 23.04
C LYS A 134 -4.19 -4.79 24.55
N LYS A 135 -5.01 -3.82 24.95
CA LYS A 135 -5.24 -3.47 26.36
C LYS A 135 -5.97 -4.58 27.12
N VAL A 136 -6.94 -5.25 26.51
CA VAL A 136 -7.59 -6.46 27.07
C VAL A 136 -6.57 -7.58 27.25
N LEU A 137 -5.78 -7.88 26.21
CA LEU A 137 -4.77 -8.94 26.24
C LEU A 137 -3.75 -8.73 27.36
N HIS A 138 -3.26 -7.49 27.55
CA HIS A 138 -2.35 -7.17 28.64
C HIS A 138 -2.91 -7.54 30.02
N ARG A 139 -4.20 -7.32 30.25
CA ARG A 139 -4.87 -7.63 31.52
C ARG A 139 -5.07 -9.13 31.68
N VAL A 140 -5.49 -9.82 30.62
CA VAL A 140 -5.60 -11.29 30.61
C VAL A 140 -4.25 -11.92 30.97
N ILE A 141 -3.15 -11.44 30.38
CA ILE A 141 -1.80 -11.90 30.73
C ILE A 141 -1.47 -11.62 32.21
N SER A 142 -1.85 -10.45 32.74
CA SER A 142 -1.64 -10.14 34.16
C SER A 142 -2.42 -11.08 35.08
N ILE A 143 -3.66 -11.43 34.74
CA ILE A 143 -4.46 -12.42 35.48
C ILE A 143 -3.78 -13.79 35.45
N ILE A 144 -3.33 -14.25 34.28
CA ILE A 144 -2.62 -15.52 34.12
C ILE A 144 -1.34 -15.53 34.98
N LYS A 145 -0.55 -14.45 34.94
CA LYS A 145 0.66 -14.31 35.77
C LYS A 145 0.36 -14.36 37.26
N TYR A 146 -0.72 -13.71 37.69
CA TYR A 146 -1.16 -13.75 39.09
C TYR A 146 -1.53 -15.17 39.51
N LEU A 147 -2.37 -15.85 38.73
CA LEU A 147 -2.79 -17.23 39.00
C LEU A 147 -1.58 -18.17 39.09
N ALA A 148 -0.65 -18.07 38.13
CA ALA A 148 0.58 -18.87 38.12
C ALA A 148 1.46 -18.60 39.34
N LYS A 149 1.65 -17.34 39.72
CA LYS A 149 2.47 -16.95 40.89
C LYS A 149 1.91 -17.51 42.20
N HIS A 150 0.59 -17.61 42.31
CA HIS A 150 -0.11 -18.09 43.51
C HIS A 150 -0.53 -19.56 43.43
N ASN A 151 -0.09 -20.31 42.40
CA ASN A 151 -0.48 -21.70 42.14
C ASN A 151 -2.01 -21.93 42.15
N LEU A 152 -2.77 -20.92 41.70
CA LEU A 152 -4.23 -20.98 41.64
C LEU A 152 -4.69 -21.66 40.36
N ALA A 153 -5.67 -22.55 40.46
CA ALA A 153 -6.23 -23.25 39.31
C ALA A 153 -6.87 -22.26 38.33
N PHE A 154 -6.46 -22.30 37.06
CA PHE A 154 -6.93 -21.38 36.02
C PHE A 154 -8.44 -21.52 35.76
N LEU A 155 -8.92 -22.75 35.64
CA LEU A 155 -10.31 -23.06 35.28
C LEU A 155 -11.34 -22.52 36.29
N SER A 156 -11.00 -22.53 37.59
CA SER A 156 -11.93 -22.12 38.63
C SER A 156 -11.82 -20.63 38.99
N ASN A 157 -10.63 -20.03 38.85
CA ASN A 157 -10.37 -18.68 39.39
C ASN A 157 -10.34 -17.59 38.32
N PHE A 158 -10.13 -17.92 37.04
CA PHE A 158 -9.98 -16.92 35.98
C PHE A 158 -11.24 -16.07 35.79
N LEU A 159 -12.41 -16.71 35.69
CA LEU A 159 -13.66 -15.99 35.44
C LEU A 159 -14.02 -15.03 36.58
N GLY A 160 -13.84 -15.47 37.84
CA GLY A 160 -14.09 -14.63 39.01
C GLY A 160 -13.18 -13.40 39.06
N LEU A 161 -11.90 -13.54 38.68
CA LEU A 161 -10.98 -12.41 38.58
C LEU A 161 -11.34 -11.45 37.44
N VAL A 162 -11.81 -11.96 36.29
CA VAL A 162 -12.30 -11.12 35.20
C VAL A 162 -13.56 -10.35 35.61
N GLN A 163 -14.49 -11.00 36.31
CA GLN A 163 -15.70 -10.36 36.83
C GLN A 163 -15.38 -9.26 37.84
N MET A 164 -14.50 -9.54 38.79
CA MET A 164 -14.03 -8.53 39.76
C MET A 164 -13.34 -7.36 39.05
N LEU A 165 -12.46 -7.63 38.07
CA LEU A 165 -11.83 -6.56 37.30
C LEU A 165 -12.82 -5.77 36.44
N ALA A 166 -13.93 -6.37 35.98
CA ALA A 166 -14.95 -5.67 35.23
C ALA A 166 -15.67 -4.59 36.05
N GLU A 167 -15.66 -4.66 37.38
CA GLU A 167 -16.25 -3.63 38.25
C GLU A 167 -15.41 -2.35 38.29
N TYR A 168 -14.09 -2.47 38.15
CA TYR A 168 -13.15 -1.36 38.38
C TYR A 168 -12.34 -0.94 37.15
N ASP A 169 -12.12 -1.85 36.18
CA ASP A 169 -11.35 -1.57 34.97
C ASP A 169 -12.29 -1.33 33.77
N PRO A 170 -12.35 -0.09 33.23
CA PRO A 170 -13.25 0.25 32.13
C PRO A 170 -13.00 -0.55 30.85
N ILE A 171 -11.79 -1.05 30.63
CA ILE A 171 -11.45 -1.84 29.44
C ILE A 171 -12.02 -3.26 29.57
N ILE A 172 -11.90 -3.88 30.74
CA ILE A 172 -12.52 -5.20 31.01
C ILE A 172 -14.03 -5.07 31.07
N GLN A 173 -14.56 -4.01 31.70
CA GLN A 173 -15.98 -3.73 31.73
C GLN A 173 -16.58 -3.68 30.33
N GLU A 174 -15.98 -2.89 29.43
CA GLU A 174 -16.43 -2.79 28.04
C GLU A 174 -16.25 -4.11 27.29
N HIS A 175 -15.16 -4.85 27.54
CA HIS A 175 -14.96 -6.17 26.94
C HIS A 175 -16.05 -7.17 27.35
N VAL A 176 -16.37 -7.26 28.64
CA VAL A 176 -17.44 -8.12 29.17
C VAL A 176 -18.79 -7.70 28.59
N ARG A 177 -19.08 -6.39 28.52
CA ARG A 177 -20.30 -5.87 27.89
C ARG A 177 -20.43 -6.36 26.45
N ARG A 178 -19.37 -6.22 25.65
CA ARG A 178 -19.35 -6.61 24.22
C ARG A 178 -19.48 -8.12 23.99
N VAL A 179 -18.95 -8.93 24.91
CA VAL A 179 -19.09 -10.40 24.86
C VAL A 179 -20.54 -10.78 25.19
N THR A 180 -21.11 -10.20 26.24
CA THR A 180 -22.50 -10.47 26.65
C THR A 180 -23.53 -9.95 25.64
N SER A 181 -23.26 -8.82 24.97
CA SER A 181 -24.14 -8.26 23.93
C SER A 181 -23.98 -8.92 22.55
N THR A 182 -23.17 -9.98 22.42
CA THR A 182 -22.88 -10.71 21.16
C THR A 182 -22.18 -9.89 20.06
N GLU A 183 -21.75 -8.66 20.36
CA GLU A 183 -20.99 -7.80 19.44
C GLU A 183 -19.63 -8.41 19.05
N ILE A 184 -19.05 -9.26 19.91
CA ILE A 184 -17.80 -9.99 19.68
C ILE A 184 -18.05 -11.50 19.82
N ASN A 185 -19.06 -12.03 19.13
CA ASN A 185 -19.19 -13.49 18.94
C ASN A 185 -18.31 -13.95 17.79
N SER A 186 -17.00 -14.06 18.04
CA SER A 186 -16.14 -14.88 17.20
C SER A 186 -15.86 -16.17 17.95
N HIS A 187 -16.56 -17.24 17.56
CA HIS A 187 -16.26 -18.60 17.98
C HIS A 187 -14.88 -18.97 17.45
N TYR A 188 -13.82 -18.60 18.16
CA TYR A 188 -12.45 -18.96 17.77
C TYR A 188 -12.17 -20.47 17.87
N LEU A 189 -13.07 -21.23 18.50
CA LEU A 189 -13.00 -22.69 18.67
C LEU A 189 -14.40 -23.35 18.61
N GLY A 190 -15.24 -22.95 17.66
CA GLY A 190 -16.53 -23.60 17.41
C GLY A 190 -16.41 -24.76 16.43
N HIS A 191 -16.63 -25.98 16.90
CA HIS A 191 -16.55 -27.23 16.13
C HIS A 191 -17.83 -27.44 15.29
N ASN A 192 -18.12 -26.55 14.35
CA ASN A 192 -19.20 -26.74 13.36
C ASN A 192 -18.64 -26.57 11.94
N ILE A 193 -17.82 -27.55 11.54
CA ILE A 193 -17.65 -28.02 10.15
C ILE A 193 -18.40 -29.35 10.07
#